data_AF-A0A2Z2KJB4-F1
#
_entry.id   AF-A0A2Z2KJB4-F1
#
_cell.length_a   1.000
_cell.length_b   1.000
_cell.length_c   1.000
_cell.angle_alpha   90.00
_cell.angle_beta   90.00
_cell.angle_gamma   90.00
#
_symmetry.space_group_name_H-M   'P 1'
#
loop_
_entity.id
_entity.type
_entity.pdbx_description
1 polymer ?
#
loop_
_entity_poly.entity_id
_entity_poly.type
_entity_poly.pdbx_seq_one_letter_code
_entity_poly.pdbx_strand_id
1 'polypeptide(L)'
;MIPHGYNFGGIEVTNETCEQMLIDSICPNGHEILANVDHCSNKVTDENQRLIDDLAILMKQTSANLDTSFIKLISYAGAKGYIHFRGDFIYKKRLLSDMTEYFGVEYLKSFGLDPAYLMSEKEMVHFLQKNNLKDNLILYLLIMRFFAYNVKDWFYKDENYSIPIPFGNGPWLCVNTICPQYNNRIISTIYRKAHEWVTGRFSCPYCGMIYTRRGIPKTEDETQYSIDTMGSLFIEQAVLFYENGLTFDEIANKLLSNRTTIRKYLMPHRGRKRSKAYPREVDPSTVLELGYHQAAATELPKIEECRSSLGKP
;
A
#
# COMPACT_ATOMS: atom_id res chain seq x y z
N MET A 1 -16.05 46.49 57.64
CA MET A 1 -16.08 47.13 56.30
C MET A 1 -14.69 47.68 56.03
N ILE A 2 -13.92 46.98 55.20
CA ILE A 2 -12.58 47.38 54.75
C ILE A 2 -12.63 47.26 53.21
N PRO A 3 -12.28 48.29 52.43
CA PRO A 3 -12.05 48.11 51.01
C PRO A 3 -10.61 47.64 50.78
N HIS A 4 -10.50 46.57 50.00
CA HIS A 4 -9.28 46.06 49.38
C HIS A 4 -8.72 47.04 48.34
N GLY A 5 -7.40 47.03 48.17
CA GLY A 5 -6.71 47.68 47.06
C GLY A 5 -5.20 47.40 47.09
N TYR A 6 -4.79 46.14 46.96
CA TYR A 6 -3.39 45.81 46.66
C TYR A 6 -3.16 45.99 45.16
N ASN A 7 -2.46 47.07 44.81
CA ASN A 7 -2.07 47.43 43.46
C ASN A 7 -0.79 46.66 43.10
N PHE A 8 -0.91 45.61 42.28
CA PHE A 8 0.27 44.98 41.67
C PHE A 8 0.70 45.85 40.49
N GLY A 9 1.84 46.54 40.65
CA GLY A 9 2.40 47.42 39.64
C GLY A 9 2.68 46.68 38.33
N GLY A 10 1.82 46.90 37.33
CA GLY A 10 2.15 46.63 35.95
C GLY A 10 3.12 47.71 35.47
N ILE A 11 4.32 47.30 35.07
CA ILE A 11 5.27 48.20 34.40
C ILE A 11 4.86 48.23 32.94
N GLU A 12 4.45 49.40 32.45
CA GLU A 12 4.18 49.60 31.03
C GLU A 12 5.49 49.54 30.25
N VAL A 13 5.54 48.62 29.27
CA VAL A 13 6.75 48.28 28.51
C VAL A 13 6.89 49.17 27.25
N THR A 14 5.85 49.94 26.94
CA THR A 14 5.74 50.80 25.75
C THR A 14 5.13 52.14 26.14
N ASN A 15 5.41 53.19 25.36
CA ASN A 15 4.74 54.47 25.53
C ASN A 15 3.23 54.38 25.20
N GLU A 16 2.46 55.39 25.59
CA GLU A 16 1.00 55.45 25.40
C GLU A 16 0.55 55.33 23.94
N THR A 17 1.44 55.61 22.98
CA THR A 17 1.20 55.46 21.53
C THR A 17 1.65 54.11 20.95
N CYS A 18 2.26 53.23 21.75
CA CYS A 18 2.92 51.98 21.32
C CYS A 18 4.00 52.18 20.22
N GLU A 19 4.54 53.38 20.08
CA GLU A 19 5.54 53.71 19.05
C GLU A 19 6.97 53.40 19.49
N GLN A 20 7.24 53.33 20.81
CA GLN A 20 8.57 53.07 21.36
C GLN A 20 8.49 52.17 22.60
N MET A 21 9.43 51.21 22.70
CA MET A 21 9.65 50.45 23.93
C MET A 21 10.38 51.31 24.95
N LEU A 22 9.88 51.32 26.18
CA LEU A 22 10.44 52.13 27.29
C LEU A 22 11.53 51.39 28.09
N ILE A 23 11.80 50.13 27.74
CA ILE A 23 12.79 49.28 28.39
C ILE A 23 13.92 49.00 27.41
N ASP A 24 15.13 49.38 27.79
CA ASP A 24 16.35 49.01 27.07
C ASP A 24 16.43 47.49 26.99
N SER A 25 16.69 46.97 25.78
CA SER A 25 16.76 45.54 25.50
C SER A 25 18.02 44.93 26.08
N ILE A 26 18.22 44.97 27.40
CA ILE A 26 19.40 44.45 28.09
C ILE A 26 18.92 43.60 29.28
N CYS A 27 19.42 42.37 29.40
CA CYS A 27 19.07 41.51 30.52
C CYS A 27 19.76 41.98 31.83
N PRO A 28 19.34 41.50 33.02
CA PRO A 28 19.94 41.89 34.30
C PRO A 28 21.45 41.63 34.44
N ASN A 29 22.01 40.80 33.56
CA ASN A 29 23.45 40.51 33.48
C ASN A 29 24.18 41.32 32.38
N GLY A 30 23.53 42.31 31.76
CA GLY A 30 24.14 43.22 30.80
C GLY A 30 24.19 42.74 29.34
N HIS A 31 23.44 41.69 28.97
CA HIS A 31 23.39 41.21 27.58
C HIS A 31 22.29 41.90 26.78
N GLU A 32 22.62 42.45 25.61
CA GLU A 32 21.62 42.94 24.67
C GLU A 32 20.70 41.81 24.17
N ILE A 33 19.40 42.06 24.14
CA ILE A 33 18.32 41.12 23.81
C ILE A 33 17.89 41.25 22.33
N LEU A 34 18.44 42.20 21.57
CA LEU A 34 18.10 42.34 20.15
C LEU A 34 19.25 41.93 19.20
N ALA A 35 19.03 40.77 18.60
CA ALA A 35 19.48 40.27 17.30
C ALA A 35 20.95 40.51 16.92
N ASN A 36 21.77 39.46 17.09
CA ASN A 36 22.85 39.17 16.14
C ASN A 36 22.22 39.02 14.73
N VAL A 37 22.06 40.13 14.01
CA VAL A 37 21.93 40.16 12.55
C VAL A 37 23.33 40.09 11.96
N ASP A 38 24.15 39.15 12.42
CA ASP A 38 25.47 38.90 11.87
C ASP A 38 25.48 37.49 11.27
N HIS A 39 25.41 37.48 9.94
CA HIS A 39 25.62 36.34 9.05
C HIS A 39 24.70 35.11 9.21
N CYS A 40 23.38 35.31 9.25
CA CYS A 40 22.50 34.28 8.72
C CYS A 40 22.45 34.44 7.19
N SER A 41 23.04 33.51 6.45
CA SER A 41 23.06 33.51 4.98
C SER A 41 21.70 33.90 4.40
N ASN A 42 21.66 34.77 3.38
CA ASN A 42 20.44 35.26 2.72
C ASN A 42 19.41 34.15 2.34
N LYS A 43 19.83 32.88 2.31
CA LYS A 43 19.01 31.70 2.05
C LYS A 43 18.11 31.28 3.24
N VAL A 44 18.54 31.48 4.48
CA VAL A 44 17.76 31.09 5.69
C VAL A 44 16.64 32.08 5.97
N THR A 45 16.89 33.37 5.73
CA THR A 45 15.87 34.42 5.79
C THR A 45 14.78 34.25 4.74
N ASP A 46 15.14 33.78 3.53
CA ASP A 46 14.18 33.51 2.45
C ASP A 46 13.26 32.32 2.77
N GLU A 47 13.77 31.24 3.35
CA GLU A 47 12.96 30.06 3.69
C GLU A 47 11.99 30.28 4.86
N ASN A 48 12.42 31.02 5.89
CA ASN A 48 11.54 31.43 6.97
C ASN A 48 10.42 32.33 6.45
N GLN A 49 10.73 33.25 5.54
CA GLN A 49 9.74 34.09 4.88
C GLN A 49 8.72 33.24 4.10
N ARG A 50 9.17 32.24 3.34
CA ARG A 50 8.27 31.32 2.62
C ARG A 50 7.30 30.60 3.54
N LEU A 51 7.75 30.15 4.72
CA LEU A 51 6.86 29.48 5.68
C LEU A 51 5.82 30.43 6.27
N ILE A 52 6.21 31.69 6.54
CA ILE A 52 5.27 32.73 6.95
C ILE A 52 4.23 32.98 5.85
N ASP A 53 4.66 33.03 4.59
CA ASP A 53 3.75 33.20 3.44
C ASP A 53 2.76 32.04 3.33
N ASP A 54 3.21 30.80 3.54
CA ASP A 54 2.35 29.61 3.55
C ASP A 54 1.36 29.61 4.71
N LEU A 55 1.78 30.03 5.91
CA LEU A 55 0.88 30.23 7.04
C LEU A 55 -0.19 31.27 6.71
N ALA A 56 0.21 32.38 6.06
CA ALA A 56 -0.74 33.40 5.62
C ALA A 56 -1.73 32.87 4.57
N ILE A 57 -1.28 31.99 3.65
CA ILE A 57 -2.16 31.31 2.69
C ILE A 57 -3.17 30.41 3.42
N LEU A 58 -2.69 29.63 4.39
CA LEU A 58 -3.54 28.75 5.19
C LEU A 58 -4.59 29.53 5.97
N MET A 59 -4.20 30.61 6.66
CA MET A 59 -5.10 31.47 7.43
C MET A 59 -6.19 32.13 6.58
N LYS A 60 -5.93 32.34 5.28
CA LYS A 60 -6.92 32.88 4.33
C LYS A 60 -7.95 31.86 3.88
N GLN A 61 -7.74 30.56 4.13
CA GLN A 61 -8.69 29.53 3.72
C GLN A 61 -9.87 29.45 4.70
N THR A 62 -11.00 30.07 4.33
CA THR A 62 -12.28 29.94 5.05
C THR A 62 -13.01 28.62 4.73
N SER A 63 -12.66 28.03 3.58
CA SER A 63 -13.01 26.72 3.03
C SER A 63 -12.67 25.48 3.85
N ALA A 64 -11.44 25.50 4.34
CA ALA A 64 -10.71 24.31 4.68
C ALA A 64 -11.01 23.89 6.12
N ASN A 65 -11.27 22.61 6.31
CA ASN A 65 -11.41 22.02 7.63
C ASN A 65 -10.52 20.78 7.72
N LEU A 66 -10.45 20.19 8.92
CA LEU A 66 -9.60 19.02 9.15
C LEU A 66 -10.03 17.81 8.31
N ASP A 67 -11.32 17.64 8.03
CA ASP A 67 -11.83 16.57 7.17
C ASP A 67 -11.31 16.72 5.74
N THR A 68 -11.52 17.89 5.12
CA THR A 68 -11.10 18.12 3.73
C THR A 68 -9.58 18.06 3.59
N SER A 69 -8.85 18.61 4.57
CA SER A 69 -7.38 18.54 4.60
C SER A 69 -6.87 17.11 4.74
N PHE A 70 -7.50 16.32 5.62
CA PHE A 70 -7.15 14.91 5.80
C PHE A 70 -7.42 14.10 4.53
N ILE A 71 -8.57 14.29 3.88
CA ILE A 71 -8.90 13.60 2.62
C ILE A 71 -7.86 13.94 1.55
N LYS A 72 -7.49 15.21 1.37
CA LYS A 72 -6.45 15.59 0.40
C LYS A 72 -5.10 14.95 0.73
N LEU A 73 -4.72 14.88 2.00
CA LEU A 73 -3.50 14.20 2.47
C LEU A 73 -3.46 12.73 2.08
N ILE A 74 -4.58 12.02 2.25
CA ILE A 74 -4.70 10.63 1.84
C ILE A 74 -4.63 10.50 0.31
N SER A 75 -5.31 11.38 -0.45
CA SER A 75 -5.26 11.36 -1.90
C SER A 75 -3.85 11.60 -2.46
N TYR A 76 -3.13 12.59 -1.95
CA TYR A 76 -1.75 12.85 -2.34
C TYR A 76 -0.82 11.69 -1.94
N ALA A 77 -0.95 11.17 -0.72
CA ALA A 77 -0.18 10.03 -0.27
C ALA A 77 -0.40 8.82 -1.20
N GLY A 78 -1.64 8.58 -1.62
CA GLY A 78 -2.00 7.55 -2.58
C GLY A 78 -1.37 7.79 -3.96
N ALA A 79 -1.58 8.96 -4.55
CA ALA A 79 -1.08 9.29 -5.89
C ALA A 79 0.45 9.23 -5.99
N LYS A 80 1.15 9.54 -4.89
CA LYS A 80 2.62 9.41 -4.78
C LYS A 80 3.07 8.00 -4.37
N GLY A 81 2.15 7.05 -4.21
CA GLY A 81 2.42 5.63 -3.99
C GLY A 81 2.70 5.23 -2.55
N TYR A 82 2.43 6.09 -1.56
CA TYR A 82 2.63 5.82 -0.12
C TYR A 82 1.52 4.99 0.52
N ILE A 83 0.48 4.65 -0.22
CA ILE A 83 -0.59 3.78 0.26
C ILE A 83 -0.37 2.37 -0.29
N HIS A 84 -0.50 1.37 0.57
CA HIS A 84 -0.46 -0.03 0.21
C HIS A 84 -1.59 -0.35 -0.79
N PHE A 85 -1.41 -1.33 -1.67
CA PHE A 85 -2.38 -1.62 -2.74
C PHE A 85 -3.78 -2.04 -2.27
N ARG A 86 -3.97 -2.31 -0.98
CA ARG A 86 -5.29 -2.59 -0.39
C ARG A 86 -6.03 -1.33 0.04
N GLY A 87 -5.31 -0.21 0.18
CA GLY A 87 -5.84 1.03 0.74
C GLY A 87 -5.90 1.07 2.27
N ASP A 88 -5.52 0.00 2.97
CA ASP A 88 -5.65 -0.14 4.42
C ASP A 88 -4.42 0.31 5.23
N PHE A 89 -3.28 0.47 4.56
CA PHE A 89 -2.01 0.79 5.21
C PHE A 89 -1.27 1.90 4.46
N ILE A 90 -0.68 2.84 5.21
CA ILE A 90 0.16 3.92 4.69
C ILE A 90 1.60 3.67 5.11
N TYR A 91 2.54 3.71 4.17
CA TYR A 91 3.97 3.58 4.40
C TYR A 91 4.57 4.85 5.05
N LYS A 92 4.09 5.20 6.24
CA LYS A 92 4.47 6.41 7.00
C LYS A 92 5.98 6.58 7.16
N LYS A 93 6.72 5.51 7.48
CA LYS A 93 8.19 5.54 7.61
C LYS A 93 8.87 5.91 6.29
N ARG A 94 8.40 5.33 5.18
CA ARG A 94 8.94 5.64 3.86
C ARG A 94 8.66 7.09 3.49
N LEU A 95 7.42 7.56 3.70
CA LEU A 95 7.04 8.95 3.47
C LEU A 95 7.92 9.93 4.25
N LEU A 96 8.12 9.70 5.55
CA LEU A 96 8.98 10.57 6.36
C LEU A 96 10.45 10.50 5.93
N SER A 97 10.93 9.34 5.48
CA SER A 97 12.29 9.18 4.96
C SER A 97 12.48 9.99 3.68
N ASP A 98 11.57 9.83 2.72
CA ASP A 98 11.60 10.52 1.43
C ASP A 98 11.44 12.05 1.63
N MET A 99 10.61 12.47 2.58
CA MET A 99 10.47 13.87 2.99
C MET A 99 11.77 14.41 3.62
N THR A 100 12.41 13.61 4.47
CA THR A 100 13.69 13.98 5.12
C THR A 100 14.80 14.12 4.10
N GLU A 101 14.85 13.25 3.09
CA GLU A 101 15.77 13.35 1.97
C GLU A 101 15.50 14.60 1.13
N TYR A 102 14.22 14.88 0.83
CA TYR A 102 13.82 16.03 0.01
C TYR A 102 14.20 17.38 0.62
N PHE A 103 13.93 17.59 1.91
CA PHE A 103 14.22 18.87 2.59
C PHE A 103 15.63 18.93 3.18
N GLY A 104 16.21 17.78 3.51
CA GLY A 104 17.47 17.68 4.25
C GLY A 104 17.28 17.73 5.76
N VAL A 105 18.10 16.96 6.47
CA VAL A 105 18.02 16.78 7.92
C VAL A 105 18.19 18.08 8.70
N GLU A 106 19.20 18.88 8.34
CA GLU A 106 19.52 20.12 9.08
C GLU A 106 18.42 21.18 8.93
N TYR A 107 17.78 21.24 7.76
CA TYR A 107 16.63 22.12 7.54
C TYR A 107 15.42 21.72 8.39
N LEU A 108 15.12 20.42 8.49
CA LEU A 108 14.01 19.98 9.32
C LEU A 108 14.30 20.21 10.81
N LYS A 109 15.53 19.96 11.25
CA LYS A 109 15.96 20.24 12.63
C LYS A 109 15.85 21.71 13.00
N SER A 110 16.08 22.65 12.09
CA SER A 110 15.91 24.08 12.40
C SER A 110 14.47 24.46 12.75
N PHE A 111 13.49 23.64 12.37
CA PHE A 111 12.08 23.79 12.77
C PHE A 111 11.65 22.86 13.92
N GLY A 112 12.62 22.23 14.60
CA GLY A 112 12.35 21.25 15.67
C GLY A 112 11.80 19.92 15.17
N LEU A 113 11.91 19.64 13.87
CA LEU A 113 11.44 18.40 13.24
C LEU A 113 12.58 17.41 13.09
N ASP A 114 13.13 16.93 14.21
CA ASP A 114 14.20 15.91 14.18
C ASP A 114 13.66 14.59 13.58
N PRO A 115 14.25 14.07 12.48
CA PRO A 115 13.82 12.82 11.87
C PRO A 115 13.83 11.63 12.84
N ALA A 116 14.77 11.56 13.79
CA ALA A 116 14.80 10.48 14.78
C ALA A 116 13.58 10.53 15.71
N TYR A 117 13.15 11.73 16.09
CA TYR A 117 11.93 11.94 16.88
C TYR A 117 10.67 11.59 16.08
N LEU A 118 10.57 12.08 14.84
CA LEU A 118 9.42 11.82 13.96
C LEU A 118 9.24 10.32 13.63
N MET A 119 10.35 9.58 13.58
CA MET A 119 10.34 8.13 13.33
C MET A 119 10.09 7.28 14.59
N SER A 120 9.95 7.90 15.77
CA SER A 120 9.65 7.18 17.01
C SER A 120 8.26 6.52 16.94
N GLU A 121 8.07 5.43 17.70
CA GLU A 121 6.80 4.68 17.66
C GLU A 121 5.59 5.54 18.03
N LYS A 122 5.74 6.42 19.02
CA LYS A 122 4.69 7.35 19.45
C LYS A 122 4.29 8.31 18.33
N GLU A 123 5.25 8.99 17.73
CA GLU A 123 4.97 9.95 16.65
C GLU A 123 4.40 9.26 15.42
N MET A 124 4.87 8.05 15.11
CA MET A 124 4.35 7.23 14.02
C MET A 124 2.87 6.85 14.17
N VAL A 125 2.40 6.63 15.40
CA VAL A 125 0.98 6.37 15.68
C VAL A 125 0.13 7.61 15.40
N HIS A 126 0.58 8.78 15.84
CA HIS A 126 -0.12 10.06 15.67
C HIS A 126 0.01 10.66 14.25
N PHE A 127 1.09 10.34 13.55
CA PHE A 127 1.36 10.89 12.23
C PHE A 127 0.27 10.49 11.23
N LEU A 128 -0.23 11.43 10.44
CA LEU A 128 -1.38 11.23 9.53
C LEU A 128 -2.64 10.71 10.24
N GLN A 129 -2.87 11.07 11.52
CA GLN A 129 -4.16 10.89 12.18
C GLN A 129 -4.95 12.19 12.11
N LYS A 130 -6.20 12.13 11.64
CA LYS A 130 -7.06 13.32 11.47
C LYS A 130 -7.09 14.22 12.71
N ASN A 131 -7.25 13.62 13.89
CA ASN A 131 -7.39 14.37 15.15
C ASN A 131 -6.07 15.00 15.62
N ASN A 132 -4.93 14.51 15.13
CA ASN A 132 -3.59 14.97 15.49
C ASN A 132 -2.96 15.89 14.43
N LEU A 133 -3.66 16.20 13.33
CA LEU A 133 -3.13 17.10 12.30
C LEU A 133 -2.79 18.49 12.85
N LYS A 134 -3.58 18.96 13.82
CA LYS A 134 -3.39 20.27 14.47
C LYS A 134 -2.20 20.30 15.43
N ASP A 135 -1.67 19.15 15.85
CA ASP A 135 -0.65 19.07 16.89
C ASP A 135 0.74 19.48 16.36
N ASN A 136 0.94 19.45 15.05
CA ASN A 136 2.20 19.84 14.43
C ASN A 136 1.99 20.56 13.09
N LEU A 137 1.55 21.82 13.16
CA LEU A 137 1.21 22.63 11.99
C LEU A 137 2.37 22.75 10.98
N ILE A 138 3.59 22.97 11.46
CA ILE A 138 4.77 23.15 10.61
C ILE A 138 5.06 21.87 9.82
N LEU A 139 5.01 20.69 10.46
CA LEU A 139 5.17 19.40 9.78
C LEU A 139 4.17 19.26 8.62
N TYR A 140 2.89 19.56 8.86
CA TYR A 140 1.87 19.38 7.82
C TYR A 140 1.97 20.43 6.70
N LEU A 141 2.44 21.65 6.97
CA LEU A 141 2.77 22.61 5.91
C LEU A 141 3.91 22.11 5.02
N LEU A 142 4.96 21.54 5.63
CA LEU A 142 6.05 20.95 4.87
C LEU A 142 5.60 19.71 4.07
N ILE A 143 4.67 18.92 4.60
CA ILE A 143 4.07 17.81 3.85
C ILE A 143 3.24 18.31 2.67
N MET A 144 2.47 19.39 2.83
CA MET A 144 1.75 20.02 1.72
C MET A 144 2.72 20.44 0.61
N ARG A 145 3.86 21.06 0.96
CA ARG A 145 4.93 21.38 0.00
C ARG A 145 5.52 20.13 -0.65
N PHE A 146 5.84 19.11 0.14
CA PHE A 146 6.41 17.87 -0.37
C PHE A 146 5.49 17.19 -1.39
N PHE A 147 4.18 17.22 -1.16
CA PHE A 147 3.20 16.60 -2.03
C PHE A 147 2.81 17.45 -3.24
N ALA A 148 2.54 18.74 -3.03
CA ALA A 148 1.97 19.65 -4.02
C ALA A 148 2.94 20.75 -4.49
N TYR A 149 4.23 20.63 -4.18
CA TYR A 149 5.31 21.60 -4.41
C TYR A 149 5.17 22.90 -3.58
N ASN A 150 3.97 23.44 -3.41
CA ASN A 150 3.68 24.60 -2.55
C ASN A 150 2.28 24.51 -1.92
N VAL A 151 2.03 25.28 -0.85
CA VAL A 151 0.76 25.25 -0.10
C VAL A 151 -0.40 25.87 -0.89
N LYS A 152 -0.11 26.81 -1.79
CA LYS A 152 -1.15 27.37 -2.67
C LYS A 152 -1.76 26.27 -3.56
N ASP A 153 -0.92 25.53 -4.26
CA ASP A 153 -1.32 24.44 -5.16
C ASP A 153 -2.06 23.33 -4.42
N TRP A 154 -1.69 23.05 -3.17
CA TRP A 154 -2.43 22.12 -2.33
C TRP A 154 -3.93 22.47 -2.21
N PHE A 155 -4.27 23.75 -2.08
CA PHE A 155 -5.68 24.17 -1.95
C PHE A 155 -6.41 24.22 -3.29
N TYR A 156 -5.75 24.66 -4.36
CA TYR A 156 -6.42 24.86 -5.66
C TYR A 156 -6.41 23.64 -6.59
N LYS A 157 -5.47 22.70 -6.41
CA LYS A 157 -5.38 21.48 -7.21
C LYS A 157 -5.91 20.29 -6.43
N ASP A 158 -6.74 19.50 -7.08
CA ASP A 158 -7.16 18.21 -6.55
C ASP A 158 -6.29 17.11 -7.16
N GLU A 159 -5.82 16.23 -6.29
CA GLU A 159 -5.10 15.03 -6.68
C GLU A 159 -6.06 13.85 -6.55
N ASN A 160 -6.23 13.10 -7.63
CA ASN A 160 -7.09 11.93 -7.63
C ASN A 160 -6.23 10.69 -7.54
N TYR A 161 -6.45 9.91 -6.48
CA TYR A 161 -5.82 8.62 -6.33
C TYR A 161 -6.82 7.50 -6.63
N SER A 162 -6.44 6.62 -7.54
CA SER A 162 -7.07 5.31 -7.68
C SER A 162 -6.01 4.23 -7.53
N ILE A 163 -6.37 3.18 -6.81
CA ILE A 163 -5.54 1.98 -6.74
C ILE A 163 -5.76 1.21 -8.04
N PRO A 164 -4.70 0.86 -8.80
CA PRO A 164 -4.84 0.02 -9.97
C PRO A 164 -5.54 -1.30 -9.62
N ILE A 165 -6.50 -1.69 -10.44
CA ILE A 165 -7.18 -2.98 -10.28
C ILE A 165 -6.12 -4.07 -10.48
N PRO A 166 -5.89 -4.96 -9.49
CA PRO A 166 -4.89 -6.00 -9.64
C PRO A 166 -5.17 -6.89 -10.86
N PHE A 167 -4.12 -7.14 -11.65
CA PHE A 167 -4.18 -7.85 -12.93
C PHE A 167 -5.01 -7.13 -14.02
N GLY A 168 -5.36 -5.86 -13.83
CA GLY A 168 -6.13 -5.09 -14.79
C GLY A 168 -7.58 -5.56 -14.93
N ASN A 169 -8.22 -5.13 -16.01
CA ASN A 169 -9.65 -5.40 -16.29
C ASN A 169 -9.87 -6.63 -17.19
N GLY A 170 -8.79 -7.26 -17.66
CA GLY A 170 -8.87 -8.31 -18.66
C GLY A 170 -9.29 -7.78 -20.04
N PRO A 171 -9.62 -8.68 -20.99
CA PRO A 171 -9.56 -10.13 -20.85
C PRO A 171 -8.12 -10.68 -20.75
N TRP A 172 -7.95 -11.84 -20.12
CA TRP A 172 -6.65 -12.48 -19.90
C TRP A 172 -6.39 -13.67 -20.82
N LEU A 173 -5.12 -13.98 -21.05
CA LEU A 173 -4.66 -15.05 -21.92
C LEU A 173 -5.05 -16.43 -21.39
N CYS A 174 -5.48 -17.32 -22.28
CA CYS A 174 -5.43 -18.75 -22.00
C CYS A 174 -3.98 -19.26 -22.15
N VAL A 175 -3.39 -19.77 -21.08
CA VAL A 175 -2.02 -20.31 -21.10
C VAL A 175 -1.94 -21.82 -21.36
N ASN A 176 -3.07 -22.47 -21.66
CA ASN A 176 -3.14 -23.89 -21.99
C ASN A 176 -2.78 -24.13 -23.46
N THR A 177 -1.65 -24.78 -23.74
CA THR A 177 -1.12 -25.01 -25.09
C THR A 177 -1.99 -25.90 -25.97
N ILE A 178 -2.80 -26.79 -25.38
CA ILE A 178 -3.72 -27.66 -26.13
C ILE A 178 -5.10 -27.02 -26.37
N CYS A 179 -5.34 -25.82 -25.81
CA CYS A 179 -6.60 -25.12 -25.98
C CYS A 179 -6.68 -24.52 -27.39
N PRO A 180 -7.83 -24.62 -28.08
CA PRO A 180 -8.05 -23.93 -29.36
C PRO A 180 -7.90 -22.41 -29.27
N GLN A 181 -8.05 -21.85 -28.07
CA GLN A 181 -7.90 -20.42 -27.76
C GLN A 181 -6.57 -20.12 -27.04
N TYR A 182 -5.55 -20.97 -27.20
CA TYR A 182 -4.24 -20.74 -26.62
C TYR A 182 -3.68 -19.37 -27.03
N ASN A 183 -3.13 -18.64 -26.05
CA ASN A 183 -2.57 -17.30 -26.22
C ASN A 183 -3.56 -16.24 -26.74
N ASN A 184 -4.87 -16.52 -26.70
CA ASN A 184 -5.92 -15.53 -26.96
C ASN A 184 -6.46 -14.99 -25.64
N ARG A 185 -6.81 -13.69 -25.62
CA ARG A 185 -7.43 -13.03 -24.46
C ARG A 185 -8.92 -13.33 -24.38
N ILE A 186 -9.28 -14.44 -23.74
CA ILE A 186 -10.66 -14.96 -23.68
C ILE A 186 -11.21 -15.10 -22.26
N ILE A 187 -10.38 -14.94 -21.23
CA ILE A 187 -10.83 -15.01 -19.84
C ILE A 187 -11.35 -13.63 -19.48
N SER A 188 -12.66 -13.47 -19.30
CA SER A 188 -13.29 -12.18 -19.02
C SER A 188 -13.45 -11.90 -17.52
N THR A 189 -13.47 -12.93 -16.69
CA THR A 189 -13.65 -12.81 -15.24
C THR A 189 -12.61 -13.62 -14.47
N ILE A 190 -12.14 -13.06 -13.36
CA ILE A 190 -11.18 -13.72 -12.46
C ILE A 190 -11.61 -13.51 -11.02
N TYR A 191 -11.22 -14.45 -10.16
CA TYR A 191 -11.37 -14.31 -8.73
C TYR A 191 -10.10 -13.68 -8.13
N ARG A 192 -10.25 -12.59 -7.39
CA ARG A 192 -9.13 -11.88 -6.73
C ARG A 192 -9.23 -12.07 -5.22
N LYS A 193 -8.11 -12.42 -4.59
CA LYS A 193 -7.99 -12.54 -3.13
C LYS A 193 -6.77 -11.74 -2.67
N ALA A 194 -6.95 -10.85 -1.70
CA ALA A 194 -5.87 -10.05 -1.14
C ALA A 194 -5.60 -10.45 0.33
N HIS A 195 -4.42 -10.98 0.67
CA HIS A 195 -3.97 -11.22 2.08
C HIS A 195 -2.67 -10.53 2.53
N GLU A 196 -1.52 -10.97 2.04
CA GLU A 196 -0.29 -10.17 2.06
C GLU A 196 -0.01 -9.69 0.63
N TRP A 197 -0.21 -10.61 -0.32
CA TRP A 197 -0.13 -10.43 -1.76
C TRP A 197 -1.53 -10.43 -2.39
N VAL A 198 -1.65 -9.99 -3.65
CA VAL A 198 -2.87 -10.27 -4.43
C VAL A 198 -2.67 -11.58 -5.20
N THR A 199 -3.62 -12.49 -5.06
CA THR A 199 -3.74 -13.68 -5.89
C THR A 199 -4.92 -13.53 -6.83
N GLY A 200 -4.68 -13.72 -8.12
CA GLY A 200 -5.71 -13.84 -9.15
C GLY A 200 -5.85 -15.30 -9.55
N ARG A 201 -7.08 -15.81 -9.60
CA ARG A 201 -7.42 -17.14 -10.12
C ARG A 201 -8.17 -16.98 -11.43
N PHE A 202 -7.59 -17.54 -12.49
CA PHE A 202 -8.00 -17.40 -13.87
C PHE A 202 -8.56 -18.73 -14.35
N SER A 203 -9.76 -18.71 -14.93
CA SER A 203 -10.45 -19.92 -15.40
C SER A 203 -10.78 -19.77 -16.87
N CYS A 204 -10.19 -20.62 -17.72
CA CYS A 204 -10.46 -20.61 -19.15
C CYS A 204 -11.82 -21.25 -19.46
N PRO A 205 -12.78 -20.54 -20.07
CA PRO A 205 -14.08 -21.11 -20.43
C PRO A 205 -14.02 -22.19 -21.53
N TYR A 206 -12.96 -22.22 -22.36
CA TYR A 206 -12.87 -23.15 -23.50
C TYR A 206 -12.20 -24.47 -23.17
N CYS A 207 -11.17 -24.47 -22.33
CA CYS A 207 -10.45 -25.69 -21.96
C CYS A 207 -10.63 -26.10 -20.50
N GLY A 208 -11.28 -25.26 -19.68
CA GLY A 208 -11.46 -25.48 -18.26
C GLY A 208 -10.18 -25.34 -17.42
N MET A 209 -9.05 -24.94 -18.02
CA MET A 209 -7.80 -24.81 -17.27
C MET A 209 -7.91 -23.68 -16.25
N ILE A 210 -7.42 -23.93 -15.04
CA ILE A 210 -7.34 -22.94 -13.98
C ILE A 210 -5.89 -22.71 -13.62
N TYR A 211 -5.48 -21.46 -13.58
CA TYR A 211 -4.16 -21.05 -13.14
C TYR A 211 -4.24 -19.86 -12.20
N THR A 212 -3.23 -19.71 -11.36
CA THR A 212 -3.11 -18.64 -10.39
C THR A 212 -1.91 -17.75 -10.70
N ARG A 213 -2.09 -16.44 -10.52
CA ARG A 213 -1.00 -15.45 -10.54
C ARG A 213 -0.93 -14.79 -9.17
N ARG A 214 0.27 -14.61 -8.65
CA ARG A 214 0.53 -13.90 -7.39
C ARG A 214 1.35 -12.66 -7.72
N GLY A 215 0.93 -11.50 -7.24
CA GLY A 215 1.66 -10.27 -7.49
C GLY A 215 1.13 -9.08 -6.69
N ILE A 216 2.02 -8.11 -6.50
CA ILE A 216 1.65 -6.73 -6.17
C ILE A 216 1.20 -6.09 -7.50
N PRO A 217 0.26 -5.13 -7.53
CA PRO A 217 -0.06 -4.39 -8.74
C PRO A 217 1.12 -3.51 -9.18
N LYS A 218 2.17 -4.12 -9.76
CA LYS A 218 3.23 -3.47 -10.56
C LYS A 218 3.73 -4.46 -11.62
N THR A 219 3.95 -3.91 -12.82
CA THR A 219 4.43 -4.55 -14.06
C THR A 219 3.94 -5.98 -14.26
N GLU A 220 2.85 -6.08 -15.03
CA GLU A 220 2.12 -7.30 -15.35
C GLU A 220 2.99 -8.29 -16.14
N ASP A 221 3.82 -9.05 -15.45
CA ASP A 221 4.37 -10.26 -16.03
C ASP A 221 3.25 -11.31 -16.11
N GLU A 222 2.74 -11.54 -17.32
CA GLU A 222 1.74 -12.58 -17.59
C GLU A 222 2.36 -13.98 -17.69
N THR A 223 3.70 -14.10 -17.72
CA THR A 223 4.41 -15.39 -17.80
C THR A 223 4.54 -16.09 -16.46
N GLN A 224 4.48 -15.34 -15.35
CA GLN A 224 4.60 -15.90 -14.01
C GLN A 224 3.23 -16.38 -13.49
N TYR A 225 2.97 -17.68 -13.62
CA TYR A 225 1.76 -18.34 -13.12
C TYR A 225 2.05 -19.73 -12.56
N SER A 226 1.08 -20.25 -11.80
CA SER A 226 1.04 -21.64 -11.35
C SER A 226 -0.24 -22.29 -11.86
N ILE A 227 -0.15 -23.51 -12.38
CA ILE A 227 -1.32 -24.25 -12.88
C ILE A 227 -1.97 -24.97 -11.70
N ASP A 228 -3.23 -24.63 -11.41
CA ASP A 228 -4.02 -25.31 -10.37
C ASP A 228 -4.61 -26.61 -10.94
N THR A 229 -5.14 -26.57 -12.18
CA THR A 229 -5.63 -27.74 -12.91
C THR A 229 -5.53 -27.55 -14.43
N MET A 230 -5.23 -28.63 -15.17
CA MET A 230 -5.12 -28.66 -16.64
C MET A 230 -6.47 -28.46 -17.36
N GLY A 231 -7.60 -28.61 -16.65
CA GLY A 231 -8.94 -28.37 -17.17
C GLY A 231 -9.62 -29.58 -17.82
N SER A 232 -10.89 -29.40 -18.22
CA SER A 232 -11.74 -30.45 -18.79
C SER A 232 -11.20 -31.00 -20.11
N LEU A 233 -10.78 -30.11 -21.02
CA LEU A 233 -10.27 -30.50 -22.33
C LEU A 233 -9.07 -31.46 -22.23
N PHE A 234 -8.17 -31.20 -21.28
CA PHE A 234 -7.02 -32.06 -21.03
C PHE A 234 -7.45 -33.45 -20.55
N ILE A 235 -8.41 -33.50 -19.63
CA ILE A 235 -8.91 -34.76 -19.05
C ILE A 235 -9.59 -35.59 -20.13
N GLU A 236 -10.48 -34.99 -20.92
CA GLU A 236 -11.22 -35.64 -22.00
C GLU A 236 -10.25 -36.26 -23.03
N GLN A 237 -9.25 -35.50 -23.48
CA GLN A 237 -8.27 -36.02 -24.43
C GLN A 237 -7.38 -37.11 -23.82
N ALA A 238 -6.97 -36.97 -22.55
CA ALA A 238 -6.16 -37.99 -21.88
C ALA A 238 -6.91 -39.32 -21.75
N VAL A 239 -8.19 -39.27 -21.39
CA VAL A 239 -9.05 -40.46 -21.30
C VAL A 239 -9.24 -41.10 -22.68
N LEU A 240 -9.55 -40.30 -23.70
CA LEU A 240 -9.70 -40.79 -25.07
C LEU A 240 -8.43 -41.50 -25.57
N PHE A 241 -7.25 -40.91 -25.36
CA PHE A 241 -6.00 -41.56 -25.77
C PHE A 241 -5.69 -42.84 -24.98
N TYR A 242 -6.03 -42.85 -23.68
CA TYR A 242 -5.87 -44.05 -22.85
C TYR A 242 -6.78 -45.20 -23.30
N GLU A 243 -8.04 -44.90 -23.64
CA GLU A 243 -8.99 -45.88 -24.17
C GLU A 243 -8.58 -46.41 -25.54
N ASN A 244 -7.91 -45.59 -26.34
CA ASN A 244 -7.28 -46.00 -27.61
C ASN A 244 -5.98 -46.80 -27.44
N GLY A 245 -5.60 -47.14 -26.21
CA GLY A 245 -4.46 -48.01 -25.92
C GLY A 245 -3.09 -47.32 -25.93
N LEU A 246 -3.04 -45.98 -25.93
CA LEU A 246 -1.76 -45.27 -25.87
C LEU A 246 -1.12 -45.39 -24.48
N THR A 247 0.21 -45.47 -24.47
CA THR A 247 1.02 -45.47 -23.27
C THR A 247 1.04 -44.07 -22.63
N PHE A 248 1.33 -43.99 -21.33
CA PHE A 248 1.38 -42.70 -20.64
C PHE A 248 2.43 -41.73 -21.21
N ASP A 249 3.52 -42.25 -21.79
CA ASP A 249 4.55 -41.42 -22.40
C ASP A 249 4.05 -40.83 -23.74
N GLU A 250 3.35 -41.62 -24.55
CA GLU A 250 2.72 -41.15 -25.78
C GLU A 250 1.62 -40.10 -25.52
N ILE A 251 0.80 -40.32 -24.49
CA ILE A 251 -0.21 -39.36 -24.05
C ILE A 251 0.44 -38.07 -23.56
N ALA A 252 1.49 -38.17 -22.75
CA ALA A 252 2.23 -37.01 -22.24
C ALA A 252 2.81 -36.17 -23.38
N ASN A 253 3.41 -36.83 -24.38
CA ASN A 253 3.93 -36.16 -25.57
C ASN A 253 2.82 -35.48 -26.40
N LYS A 254 1.67 -36.14 -26.58
CA LYS A 254 0.53 -35.56 -27.33
C LYS A 254 -0.10 -34.36 -26.63
N LEU A 255 -0.18 -34.39 -25.30
CA LEU A 255 -0.80 -33.33 -24.50
C LEU A 255 0.20 -32.29 -23.99
N LEU A 256 1.45 -32.33 -24.46
CA LEU A 256 2.53 -31.42 -24.07
C LEU A 256 2.67 -31.32 -22.53
N SER A 257 2.56 -32.46 -21.87
CA SER A 257 2.59 -32.58 -20.41
C SER A 257 3.60 -33.63 -19.97
N ASN A 258 3.69 -33.88 -18.67
CA ASN A 258 4.57 -34.90 -18.12
C ASN A 258 3.80 -36.18 -17.74
N ARG A 259 4.49 -37.32 -17.80
CA ARG A 259 3.94 -38.64 -17.46
C ARG A 259 3.27 -38.67 -16.09
N THR A 260 3.83 -37.96 -15.11
CA THR A 260 3.29 -37.86 -13.75
C THR A 260 1.92 -37.19 -13.71
N THR A 261 1.72 -36.13 -14.50
CA THR A 261 0.43 -35.43 -14.63
C THR A 261 -0.59 -36.32 -15.30
N ILE A 262 -0.23 -36.99 -16.39
CA ILE A 262 -1.10 -37.97 -17.06
C ILE A 262 -1.52 -39.07 -16.08
N ARG A 263 -0.57 -39.64 -15.33
CA ARG A 263 -0.86 -40.66 -14.32
C ARG A 263 -1.80 -40.15 -13.23
N LYS A 264 -1.65 -38.89 -12.79
CA LYS A 264 -2.52 -38.25 -11.80
C LYS A 264 -3.97 -38.18 -12.32
N TYR A 265 -4.18 -37.67 -13.53
CA TYR A 265 -5.52 -37.49 -14.09
C TYR A 265 -6.18 -38.80 -14.53
N LEU A 266 -5.41 -39.81 -14.93
CA LEU A 266 -5.94 -41.13 -15.31
C LEU A 266 -6.09 -42.11 -14.15
N MET A 267 -5.65 -41.77 -12.92
CA MET A 267 -5.80 -42.67 -11.75
C MET A 267 -7.22 -43.20 -11.53
N PRO A 268 -8.29 -42.37 -11.63
CA PRO A 268 -9.67 -42.83 -11.45
C PRO A 268 -10.11 -43.90 -12.48
N HIS A 269 -9.50 -43.92 -13.67
CA HIS A 269 -9.88 -44.81 -14.77
C HIS A 269 -9.17 -46.19 -14.74
N ARG A 270 -8.31 -46.46 -13.75
CA ARG A 270 -7.49 -47.69 -13.65
C ARG A 270 -8.12 -48.85 -12.87
N GLY A 271 -9.40 -48.81 -12.52
CA GLY A 271 -10.11 -49.93 -11.90
C GLY A 271 -9.63 -50.37 -10.50
N ARG A 272 -8.72 -49.63 -9.83
CA ARG A 272 -8.45 -49.81 -8.40
C ARG A 272 -9.69 -49.34 -7.62
N LYS A 273 -10.12 -50.08 -6.58
CA LYS A 273 -11.33 -49.78 -5.76
C LYS A 273 -11.50 -48.27 -5.65
N ARG A 274 -12.56 -47.73 -6.28
CA ARG A 274 -13.00 -46.35 -6.11
C ARG A 274 -12.97 -46.07 -4.60
N SER A 275 -12.12 -45.15 -4.16
CA SER A 275 -12.35 -44.54 -2.84
C SER A 275 -13.78 -43.99 -2.87
N LYS A 276 -14.55 -44.17 -1.79
CA LYS A 276 -15.95 -43.69 -1.68
C LYS A 276 -16.12 -42.18 -1.94
N ALA A 277 -15.03 -41.45 -2.16
CA ALA A 277 -14.95 -40.02 -2.44
C ALA A 277 -15.30 -39.58 -3.88
N TYR A 278 -15.56 -40.48 -4.83
CA TYR A 278 -15.90 -40.10 -6.22
C TYR A 278 -17.28 -40.62 -6.65
N PRO A 279 -18.27 -39.73 -6.92
CA PRO A 279 -19.58 -40.11 -7.43
C PRO A 279 -19.52 -40.70 -8.85
N ARG A 280 -20.56 -41.47 -9.21
CA ARG A 280 -20.61 -42.24 -10.47
C ARG A 280 -20.93 -41.37 -11.69
N GLU A 281 -21.60 -40.24 -11.48
CA GLU A 281 -21.98 -39.26 -12.50
C GLU A 281 -21.40 -37.93 -12.04
N VAL A 282 -20.64 -37.27 -12.91
CA VAL A 282 -19.88 -36.08 -12.56
C VAL A 282 -20.46 -34.92 -13.34
N ASP A 283 -21.29 -34.14 -12.66
CA ASP A 283 -21.63 -32.78 -13.08
C ASP A 283 -20.31 -31.99 -13.20
N PRO A 284 -20.06 -31.24 -14.28
CA PRO A 284 -18.89 -30.37 -14.44
C PRO A 284 -18.55 -29.52 -13.20
N SER A 285 -19.55 -29.17 -12.38
CA SER A 285 -19.40 -28.48 -11.09
C SER A 285 -18.60 -29.28 -10.03
N THR A 286 -18.61 -30.61 -10.08
CA THR A 286 -17.97 -31.49 -9.08
C THR A 286 -16.49 -31.73 -9.38
N VAL A 287 -16.08 -31.62 -10.67
CA VAL A 287 -14.66 -31.61 -11.08
C VAL A 287 -13.94 -30.38 -10.53
N LEU A 288 -14.65 -29.26 -10.44
CA LEU A 288 -14.18 -28.01 -9.86
C LEU A 288 -13.88 -28.12 -8.35
N GLU A 289 -14.69 -28.86 -7.58
CA GLU A 289 -14.47 -29.08 -6.13
C GLU A 289 -13.30 -30.04 -5.85
N LEU A 290 -13.13 -31.09 -6.65
CA LEU A 290 -12.04 -32.07 -6.47
C LEU A 290 -10.66 -31.49 -6.81
N GLY A 291 -10.58 -30.61 -7.80
CA GLY A 291 -9.39 -29.80 -8.05
C GLY A 291 -9.11 -28.82 -6.90
N TYR A 292 -10.16 -28.26 -6.28
CA TYR A 292 -10.08 -27.35 -5.14
C TYR A 292 -9.54 -28.03 -3.87
N HIS A 293 -10.05 -29.21 -3.51
CA HIS A 293 -9.64 -29.91 -2.28
C HIS A 293 -8.21 -30.46 -2.34
N GLN A 294 -7.73 -30.87 -3.51
CA GLN A 294 -6.33 -31.32 -3.64
C GLN A 294 -5.34 -30.16 -3.63
N ALA A 295 -5.67 -29.02 -4.26
CA ALA A 295 -4.86 -27.81 -4.18
C ALA A 295 -4.84 -27.25 -2.73
N ALA A 296 -6.00 -27.23 -2.06
CA ALA A 296 -6.13 -26.80 -0.66
C ALA A 296 -5.42 -27.74 0.33
N ALA A 297 -5.35 -29.06 0.07
CA ALA A 297 -4.61 -30.00 0.90
C ALA A 297 -3.08 -29.83 0.79
N THR A 298 -2.56 -29.36 -0.35
CA THR A 298 -1.17 -28.89 -0.48
C THR A 298 -0.93 -27.50 0.12
N GLU A 299 -1.99 -26.73 0.38
CA GLU A 299 -1.93 -25.41 1.05
C GLU A 299 -2.28 -25.47 2.56
N LEU A 300 -2.60 -26.64 3.13
CA LEU A 300 -2.68 -26.79 4.58
C LEU A 300 -1.27 -26.58 5.19
N PRO A 301 -1.17 -25.80 6.25
CA PRO A 301 -0.09 -24.85 6.38
C PRO A 301 1.20 -25.49 6.90
N LYS A 302 2.33 -25.08 6.32
CA LYS A 302 3.68 -25.14 6.94
C LYS A 302 3.77 -24.28 8.24
N ILE A 303 2.67 -24.11 8.97
CA ILE A 303 2.58 -23.33 10.22
C ILE A 303 2.81 -24.24 11.46
N GLU A 304 2.79 -25.57 11.33
CA GLU A 304 3.03 -26.47 12.48
C GLU A 304 4.47 -27.01 12.63
N GLU A 305 5.38 -26.76 11.69
CA GLU A 305 6.79 -27.20 11.82
C GLU A 305 7.77 -26.15 12.39
N CYS A 306 7.32 -24.93 12.69
CA CYS A 306 8.16 -23.90 13.33
C CYS A 306 7.91 -23.70 14.84
N ARG A 307 7.09 -24.55 15.50
CA ARG A 307 6.87 -24.47 16.96
C ARG A 307 7.52 -25.59 17.77
N SER A 308 8.18 -26.55 17.13
CA SER A 308 8.87 -27.66 17.81
C SER A 308 10.40 -27.57 17.81
N SER A 309 10.98 -26.49 17.28
CA SER A 309 12.44 -26.26 17.28
C SER A 309 12.91 -25.08 18.16
N LEU A 310 12.00 -24.44 18.92
CA LEU A 310 12.38 -23.53 19.99
C LEU A 310 12.08 -24.20 21.33
N GLY A 311 13.15 -24.67 21.96
CA GLY A 311 13.13 -25.49 23.16
C GLY A 311 12.41 -24.86 24.35
N LYS A 312 11.83 -25.76 25.15
CA LYS A 312 11.83 -25.67 26.61
C LYS A 312 12.65 -26.84 27.13
N PRO A 313 13.29 -26.77 28.30
CA PRO A 313 13.61 -25.60 29.14
C PRO A 313 14.99 -25.01 28.86
#